data_AF-A0A261RK07-F1
#
_entry.id   AF-A0A261RK07-F1
#
_cell.length_a   1.000
_cell.length_b   1.000
_cell.length_c   1.000
_cell.angle_alpha   90.00
_cell.angle_beta   90.00
_cell.angle_gamma   90.00
#
_symmetry.space_group_name_H-M   'P 1'
#
loop_
_entity.id
_entity.type
_entity.pdbx_description
1 polymer ?
#
loop_
_entity_poly.entity_id
_entity_poly.type
_entity_poly.pdbx_seq_one_letter_code
_entity_poly.pdbx_strand_id
1 'polypeptide(L)'
;MTDQNPATEPAASAAAPGAASPTTPSPGTPRAKPRKPGNAVGPLTVALVIVVLLAVGLGWALWMQRQQFQTSGREIATRLDALEQSVALSRKESREALALAQGQTSRIAELQSQAQEAKTRYDDLQQAWQTFSGGASDELLANDIERLLVLANQQLRLAGNVNNAIVALETAQARLAQADRPRFASLQQSINGDLDRLRGVATIDIASQAGRIDRLAGLISKASMLVPDTVARAQAPAQNASPAPAAPPAVPDPKAALPADAAWWQVWRAEIASWPGRAGSALAHELGDLISIQRVDRPDALMLSAEQSEQVRAALRQRLMTAQLAMLMRQPQIWNNELDNVVQALRTYFDARSTDTQAALRLAEDLAQTDIAVRMPDLSDSLAGVAALRAAGFDATDKQD
;
A
#
# COMPACT_ATOMS: atom_id res chain seq x y z
N MET A 1 -48.76 -1.28 14.11
CA MET A 1 -50.12 -1.17 13.55
C MET A 1 -50.93 -2.32 14.14
N THR A 2 -51.69 -2.05 15.21
CA THR A 2 -53.17 -1.83 15.20
C THR A 2 -53.89 -3.13 14.80
N ASP A 3 -54.89 -3.68 15.49
CA ASP A 3 -55.73 -3.26 16.61
C ASP A 3 -56.61 -4.48 17.00
N GLN A 4 -57.35 -4.38 18.12
CA GLN A 4 -58.66 -5.02 18.39
C GLN A 4 -58.84 -6.54 18.65
N ASN A 5 -59.18 -6.84 19.92
CA ASN A 5 -60.39 -7.50 20.48
C ASN A 5 -61.30 -8.31 19.50
N PRO A 6 -62.00 -9.40 19.92
CA PRO A 6 -63.05 -9.30 20.95
C PRO A 6 -63.26 -10.48 21.93
N ALA A 7 -63.99 -10.14 22.99
CA ALA A 7 -64.62 -11.02 23.97
C ALA A 7 -65.77 -11.86 23.39
N THR A 8 -66.13 -12.98 24.03
CA THR A 8 -67.56 -13.33 24.26
C THR A 8 -67.74 -14.35 25.39
N GLU A 9 -68.62 -14.00 26.33
CA GLU A 9 -69.40 -14.88 27.22
C GLU A 9 -70.32 -15.82 26.39
N PRO A 10 -70.88 -16.93 26.94
CA PRO A 10 -72.14 -16.79 27.67
C PRO A 10 -72.43 -17.81 28.80
N ALA A 11 -73.11 -17.30 29.83
CA ALA A 11 -74.38 -17.74 30.41
C ALA A 11 -74.68 -19.24 30.71
N ALA A 12 -75.08 -19.43 31.98
CA ALA A 12 -76.38 -19.96 32.42
C ALA A 12 -76.43 -21.33 33.14
N SER A 13 -77.07 -21.23 34.31
CA SER A 13 -78.11 -22.14 34.84
C SER A 13 -77.72 -23.18 35.90
N ALA A 14 -78.18 -22.83 37.10
CA ALA A 14 -79.09 -23.62 37.93
C ALA A 14 -78.53 -24.57 39.00
N ALA A 15 -79.05 -24.27 40.19
CA ALA A 15 -79.67 -25.18 41.15
C ALA A 15 -78.83 -25.57 42.38
N ALA A 16 -79.33 -25.07 43.51
CA ALA A 16 -79.02 -25.47 44.88
C ALA A 16 -79.26 -26.98 45.12
N PRO A 17 -78.77 -27.55 46.24
CA PRO A 17 -79.61 -27.50 47.45
C PRO A 17 -78.81 -27.42 48.77
N GLY A 18 -79.25 -26.52 49.65
CA GLY A 18 -78.90 -26.52 51.07
C GLY A 18 -80.05 -27.08 51.87
N ALA A 19 -79.78 -28.15 52.62
CA ALA A 19 -80.72 -28.82 53.50
C ALA A 19 -81.09 -27.96 54.73
N ALA A 20 -82.35 -28.06 55.15
CA ALA A 20 -82.76 -27.83 56.53
C ALA A 20 -83.86 -28.83 56.88
N SER A 21 -83.59 -29.67 57.89
CA SER A 21 -84.53 -30.59 58.55
C SER A 21 -85.48 -29.80 59.49
N PRO A 22 -86.31 -30.41 60.36
CA PRO A 22 -87.05 -31.68 60.37
C PRO A 22 -88.55 -31.42 60.74
N THR A 23 -89.24 -32.46 61.26
CA THR A 23 -90.46 -32.46 62.09
C THR A 23 -91.83 -32.33 61.44
N THR A 24 -92.53 -33.46 61.37
CA THR A 24 -93.97 -33.54 61.64
C THR A 24 -94.19 -34.09 63.05
N PRO A 25 -95.14 -33.51 63.80
CA PRO A 25 -95.92 -34.31 64.72
C PRO A 25 -97.44 -34.16 64.52
N SER A 26 -98.10 -35.31 64.64
CA SER A 26 -99.41 -35.52 65.28
C SER A 26 -100.74 -35.29 64.53
N PRO A 27 -101.82 -35.99 64.98
CA PRO A 27 -102.84 -36.61 64.11
C PRO A 27 -104.30 -36.29 64.51
N GLY A 28 -105.28 -36.93 63.85
CA GLY A 28 -106.69 -37.03 64.26
C GLY A 28 -107.63 -36.74 63.08
N THR A 29 -108.54 -37.61 62.64
CA THR A 29 -109.60 -38.36 63.35
C THR A 29 -110.11 -39.45 62.37
N PRO A 30 -110.78 -40.55 62.79
CA PRO A 30 -112.17 -40.47 63.22
C PRO A 30 -112.56 -41.38 64.40
N ARG A 31 -113.71 -41.01 64.96
CA ARG A 31 -114.53 -41.62 66.00
C ARG A 31 -114.93 -43.07 65.70
N ALA A 32 -114.81 -43.97 66.69
CA ALA A 32 -115.86 -44.93 67.09
C ALA A 32 -115.46 -45.73 68.36
N LYS A 33 -116.33 -45.72 69.37
CA LYS A 33 -116.49 -46.75 70.42
C LYS A 33 -117.44 -47.85 69.86
N PRO A 34 -117.52 -49.11 70.37
CA PRO A 34 -117.58 -49.44 71.80
C PRO A 34 -117.01 -50.80 72.32
N ARG A 35 -116.87 -50.85 73.65
CA ARG A 35 -117.09 -51.95 74.65
C ARG A 35 -116.39 -53.34 74.55
N LYS A 36 -115.67 -53.64 75.67
CA LYS A 36 -115.41 -54.90 76.46
C LYS A 36 -116.20 -56.20 76.11
N PRO A 37 -115.83 -57.41 76.62
CA PRO A 37 -114.80 -57.80 77.62
C PRO A 37 -113.82 -58.87 77.05
N GLY A 38 -112.70 -59.28 77.63
CA GLY A 38 -112.34 -59.57 79.02
C GLY A 38 -112.34 -61.09 79.23
N ASN A 39 -111.17 -61.73 79.22
CA ASN A 39 -110.91 -62.98 79.94
C ASN A 39 -109.43 -62.99 80.36
N ALA A 40 -109.21 -63.10 81.67
CA ALA A 40 -107.91 -63.05 82.31
C ALA A 40 -107.07 -64.29 81.98
N VAL A 41 -105.82 -64.06 81.55
CA VAL A 41 -104.77 -65.08 81.44
C VAL A 41 -103.72 -64.75 82.51
N GLY A 42 -103.33 -65.74 83.32
CA GLY A 42 -102.52 -65.55 84.52
C GLY A 42 -101.14 -64.88 84.28
N PRO A 43 -100.53 -64.29 85.32
CA PRO A 43 -99.34 -63.42 85.20
C PRO A 43 -98.10 -64.12 84.63
N LEU A 44 -98.05 -65.45 84.69
CA LEU A 44 -96.90 -66.26 84.27
C LEU A 44 -96.82 -66.40 82.73
N THR A 45 -97.94 -66.43 82.02
CA THR A 45 -97.93 -66.49 80.55
C THR A 45 -97.57 -65.14 79.93
N VAL A 46 -97.95 -64.02 80.57
CA VAL A 46 -97.60 -62.67 80.13
C VAL A 46 -96.10 -62.41 80.32
N ALA A 47 -95.53 -62.81 81.46
CA ALA A 47 -94.09 -62.69 81.71
C ALA A 47 -93.24 -63.51 80.71
N LEU A 48 -93.65 -64.74 80.39
CA LEU A 48 -92.94 -65.58 79.43
C LEU A 48 -92.98 -65.01 78.01
N VAL A 49 -94.12 -64.46 77.58
CA VAL A 49 -94.25 -63.80 76.28
C VAL A 49 -93.38 -62.54 76.20
N ILE A 50 -93.28 -61.76 77.27
CA ILE A 50 -92.42 -60.56 77.32
C ILE A 50 -90.93 -60.94 77.22
N VAL A 51 -90.49 -61.98 77.93
CA VAL A 51 -89.08 -62.43 77.88
C VAL A 51 -88.73 -62.97 76.49
N VAL A 52 -89.62 -63.73 75.86
CA VAL A 52 -89.42 -64.21 74.49
C VAL A 52 -89.38 -63.04 73.50
N LEU A 53 -90.27 -62.04 73.64
CA LEU A 53 -90.24 -60.84 72.79
C LEU A 53 -88.97 -60.01 73.00
N LEU A 54 -88.45 -59.90 74.23
CA LEU A 54 -87.18 -59.24 74.51
C LEU A 54 -86.00 -60.01 73.94
N ALA A 55 -85.99 -61.34 74.04
CA ALA A 55 -84.94 -62.19 73.47
C ALA A 55 -84.93 -62.12 71.93
N VAL A 56 -86.11 -62.12 71.29
CA VAL A 56 -86.26 -61.94 69.85
C VAL A 56 -85.85 -60.52 69.43
N GLY A 57 -86.23 -59.50 70.19
CA GLY A 57 -85.81 -58.10 69.96
C GLY A 57 -84.30 -57.90 70.11
N LEU A 58 -83.67 -58.52 71.11
CA LEU A 58 -82.22 -58.53 71.32
C LEU A 58 -81.49 -59.30 70.22
N GLY A 59 -82.02 -60.46 69.82
CA GLY A 59 -81.48 -61.24 68.69
C GLY A 59 -81.55 -60.47 67.38
N TRP A 60 -82.67 -59.79 67.12
CA TRP A 60 -82.82 -58.90 65.96
C TRP A 60 -81.87 -57.70 66.06
N ALA A 61 -81.73 -57.07 67.22
CA ALA A 61 -80.84 -55.92 67.41
C ALA A 61 -79.36 -56.29 67.21
N LEU A 62 -78.91 -57.43 67.76
CA LEU A 62 -77.54 -57.93 67.57
C LEU A 62 -77.29 -58.35 66.11
N TRP A 63 -78.29 -58.91 65.44
CA TRP A 63 -78.21 -59.22 64.02
C TRP A 63 -78.11 -57.95 63.16
N MET A 64 -78.96 -56.95 63.46
CA MET A 64 -78.94 -55.63 62.81
C MET A 64 -77.61 -54.91 63.03
N GLN A 65 -77.04 -54.99 64.24
CA GLN A 65 -75.75 -54.41 64.58
C GLN A 65 -74.60 -55.10 63.82
N ARG A 66 -74.61 -56.44 63.71
CA ARG A 66 -73.66 -57.17 62.87
C ARG A 66 -73.77 -56.80 61.39
N GLN A 67 -75.00 -56.57 60.90
CA GLN A 67 -75.26 -56.14 59.53
C GLN A 67 -74.62 -54.76 59.25
N GLN A 68 -74.78 -53.81 60.19
CA GLN A 68 -74.23 -52.45 60.10
C GLN A 68 -72.69 -52.43 60.12
N PHE A 69 -72.04 -53.25 60.96
CA PHE A 69 -70.57 -53.35 60.97
C PHE A 69 -70.01 -53.93 59.67
N GLN A 70 -70.71 -54.89 59.04
CA GLN A 70 -70.27 -55.42 57.74
C GLN A 70 -70.43 -54.41 56.60
N THR A 71 -71.48 -53.58 56.63
CA THR A 71 -71.65 -52.51 55.64
C THR A 71 -70.62 -51.39 55.83
N SER A 72 -70.38 -50.95 57.08
CA SER A 72 -69.37 -49.92 57.38
C SER A 72 -67.94 -50.40 57.10
N GLY A 73 -67.63 -51.68 57.37
CA GLY A 73 -66.32 -52.26 57.03
C GLY A 73 -66.05 -52.30 55.52
N ARG A 74 -67.07 -52.60 54.72
CA ARG A 74 -66.98 -52.56 53.24
C ARG A 74 -66.82 -51.14 52.71
N GLU A 75 -67.54 -50.18 53.27
CA GLU A 75 -67.46 -48.78 52.84
C GLU A 75 -66.11 -48.15 53.18
N ILE A 76 -65.52 -48.50 54.34
CA ILE A 76 -64.16 -48.08 54.70
C ILE A 76 -63.14 -48.76 53.80
N ALA A 77 -63.30 -50.06 53.52
CA ALA A 77 -62.41 -50.78 52.61
C ALA A 77 -62.45 -50.17 51.19
N THR A 78 -63.63 -49.87 50.64
CA THR A 78 -63.74 -49.24 49.32
C THR A 78 -63.22 -47.80 49.30
N ARG A 79 -63.39 -47.03 50.39
CA ARG A 79 -62.79 -45.69 50.53
C ARG A 79 -61.26 -45.75 50.63
N LEU A 80 -60.70 -46.70 51.38
CA LEU A 80 -59.25 -46.92 51.44
C LEU A 80 -58.70 -47.30 50.06
N ASP A 81 -59.35 -48.24 49.37
CA ASP A 81 -58.94 -48.69 48.03
C ASP A 81 -59.00 -47.54 47.01
N ALA A 82 -60.04 -46.70 47.07
CA ALA A 82 -60.15 -45.49 46.25
C ALA A 82 -59.07 -44.44 46.58
N LEU A 83 -58.70 -44.27 47.85
CA LEU A 83 -57.60 -43.41 48.27
C LEU A 83 -56.25 -43.96 47.80
N GLU A 84 -56.03 -45.26 47.92
CA GLU A 84 -54.80 -45.93 47.50
C GLU A 84 -54.62 -45.84 45.98
N GLN A 85 -55.72 -46.01 45.22
CA GLN A 85 -55.75 -45.78 43.78
C GLN A 85 -55.49 -44.32 43.41
N SER A 86 -56.09 -43.34 44.10
CA SER A 86 -55.86 -41.91 43.81
C SER A 86 -54.42 -41.48 44.12
N VAL A 87 -53.81 -41.99 45.20
CA VAL A 87 -52.39 -41.76 45.51
C VAL A 87 -51.49 -42.43 44.49
N ALA A 88 -51.82 -43.65 44.03
CA ALA A 88 -51.07 -44.33 42.99
C ALA A 88 -51.14 -43.56 41.65
N LEU A 89 -52.30 -43.02 41.29
CA LEU A 89 -52.47 -42.17 40.11
C LEU A 89 -51.68 -40.86 40.25
N SER A 90 -51.79 -40.16 41.38
CA SER A 90 -51.02 -38.93 41.65
C SER A 90 -49.49 -39.16 41.62
N ARG A 91 -49.02 -40.31 42.12
CA ARG A 91 -47.61 -40.71 42.00
C ARG A 91 -47.17 -41.00 40.56
N LYS A 92 -48.07 -41.52 39.71
CA LYS A 92 -47.79 -41.69 38.28
C LYS A 92 -47.73 -40.35 37.56
N GLU A 93 -48.74 -39.51 37.77
CA GLU A 93 -48.84 -38.18 37.16
C GLU A 93 -47.65 -37.28 37.56
N SER A 94 -47.23 -37.29 38.83
CA SER A 94 -46.03 -36.57 39.27
C SER A 94 -44.73 -37.09 38.65
N ARG A 95 -44.60 -38.41 38.45
CA ARG A 95 -43.44 -38.99 37.74
C ARG A 95 -43.45 -38.60 36.25
N GLU A 96 -44.60 -38.60 35.61
CA GLU A 96 -44.75 -38.15 34.22
C GLU A 96 -44.45 -36.65 34.08
N ALA A 97 -44.97 -35.82 35.00
CA ALA A 97 -44.68 -34.39 35.05
C ALA A 97 -43.18 -34.12 35.28
N LEU A 98 -42.52 -34.87 36.17
CA LEU A 98 -41.07 -34.78 36.36
C LEU A 98 -40.29 -35.22 35.13
N ALA A 99 -40.69 -36.30 34.46
CA ALA A 99 -40.06 -36.77 33.23
C ALA A 99 -40.21 -35.74 32.09
N LEU A 100 -41.38 -35.11 31.96
CA LEU A 100 -41.63 -34.02 31.03
C LEU A 100 -40.77 -32.79 31.36
N ALA A 101 -40.70 -32.38 32.63
CA ALA A 101 -39.88 -31.26 33.07
C ALA A 101 -38.38 -31.49 32.82
N GLN A 102 -37.90 -32.71 33.07
CA GLN A 102 -36.52 -33.12 32.76
C GLN A 102 -36.26 -33.10 31.24
N GLY A 103 -37.20 -33.61 30.44
CA GLY A 103 -37.11 -33.57 28.98
C GLY A 103 -37.15 -32.16 28.39
N GLN A 104 -37.87 -31.23 29.02
CA GLN A 104 -37.83 -29.82 28.66
C GLN A 104 -36.49 -29.18 29.03
N THR A 105 -35.96 -29.47 30.22
CA THR A 105 -34.66 -28.95 30.67
C THR A 105 -33.54 -29.41 29.74
N SER A 106 -33.54 -30.67 29.30
CA SER A 106 -32.54 -31.16 28.35
C SER A 106 -32.63 -30.47 26.99
N ARG A 107 -33.85 -30.21 26.48
CA ARG A 107 -34.04 -29.45 25.23
C ARG A 107 -33.56 -28.01 25.36
N ILE A 108 -33.82 -27.35 26.49
CA ILE A 108 -33.32 -25.99 26.73
C ILE A 108 -31.78 -25.98 26.78
N ALA A 109 -31.17 -26.95 27.46
CA ALA A 109 -29.72 -27.08 27.51
C ALA A 109 -29.11 -27.34 26.11
N GLU A 110 -29.75 -28.17 25.29
CA GLU A 110 -29.33 -28.42 23.92
C GLU A 110 -29.47 -27.17 23.04
N LEU A 111 -30.60 -26.46 23.11
CA LEU A 111 -30.79 -25.20 22.38
C LEU A 111 -29.79 -24.12 22.83
N GLN A 112 -29.49 -24.05 24.13
CA GLN A 112 -28.45 -23.17 24.65
C GLN A 112 -27.08 -23.55 24.10
N SER A 113 -26.75 -24.84 24.06
CA SER A 113 -25.50 -25.33 23.46
C SER A 113 -25.40 -24.96 21.98
N GLN A 114 -26.46 -25.20 21.20
CA GLN A 114 -26.51 -24.86 19.78
C GLN A 114 -26.38 -23.34 19.56
N ALA A 115 -27.02 -22.52 20.41
CA ALA A 115 -26.90 -21.07 20.36
C ALA A 115 -25.48 -20.59 20.69
N GLN A 116 -24.83 -21.20 21.69
CA GLN A 116 -23.45 -20.90 22.06
C GLN A 116 -22.47 -21.27 20.93
N GLU A 117 -22.68 -22.44 20.31
CA GLU A 117 -21.86 -22.91 19.20
C GLU A 117 -22.06 -22.04 17.95
N ALA A 118 -23.31 -21.68 17.63
CA ALA A 118 -23.62 -20.75 16.55
C ALA A 118 -22.92 -19.40 16.78
N LYS A 119 -23.01 -18.85 18.00
CA LYS A 119 -22.31 -17.60 18.36
C LYS A 119 -20.80 -17.71 18.16
N THR A 120 -20.19 -18.80 18.61
CA THR A 120 -18.75 -19.03 18.44
C THR A 120 -18.37 -19.08 16.96
N ARG A 121 -19.15 -19.78 16.13
CA ARG A 121 -18.94 -19.81 14.67
C ARG A 121 -19.09 -18.43 14.02
N TYR A 122 -20.01 -17.59 14.50
CA TYR A 122 -20.13 -16.21 14.02
C TYR A 122 -18.92 -15.36 14.42
N ASP A 123 -18.44 -15.48 15.65
CA ASP A 123 -17.26 -14.77 16.14
C ASP A 123 -16.01 -15.20 15.35
N ASP A 124 -15.83 -16.50 15.12
CA ASP A 124 -14.73 -17.06 14.31
C ASP A 124 -14.79 -16.58 12.85
N LEU A 125 -15.98 -16.60 12.24
CA LEU A 125 -16.17 -16.11 10.87
C LEU A 125 -15.89 -14.61 10.77
N GLN A 126 -16.32 -13.83 11.76
CA GLN A 126 -16.08 -12.40 11.80
C GLN A 126 -14.59 -12.09 11.99
N GLN A 127 -13.89 -12.85 12.83
CA GLN A 127 -12.45 -12.73 13.01
C GLN A 127 -11.70 -13.12 11.73
N ALA A 128 -12.09 -14.22 11.07
CA ALA A 128 -11.52 -14.64 9.78
C ALA A 128 -11.76 -13.60 8.67
N TRP A 129 -12.93 -12.97 8.63
CA TRP A 129 -13.21 -11.89 7.69
C TRP A 129 -12.37 -10.64 7.96
N GLN A 130 -12.16 -10.28 9.22
CA GLN A 130 -11.32 -9.14 9.60
C GLN A 130 -9.85 -9.39 9.28
N THR A 131 -9.32 -10.59 9.54
CA THR A 131 -7.94 -10.95 9.18
C THR A 131 -7.75 -11.05 7.67
N PHE A 132 -8.70 -11.63 6.94
CA PHE A 132 -8.65 -11.70 5.48
C PHE A 132 -8.71 -10.30 4.84
N SER A 133 -9.68 -9.47 5.23
CA SER A 133 -9.82 -8.11 4.68
C SER A 133 -8.64 -7.21 5.06
N GLY A 134 -8.16 -7.30 6.31
CA GLY A 134 -6.96 -6.58 6.77
C GLY A 134 -5.65 -7.10 6.18
N GLY A 135 -5.59 -8.37 5.78
CA GLY A 135 -4.47 -8.96 5.04
C GLY A 135 -4.44 -8.48 3.59
N ALA A 136 -5.54 -8.66 2.87
CA ALA A 136 -5.68 -8.28 1.46
C ALA A 136 -5.47 -6.77 1.23
N SER A 137 -5.99 -5.93 2.14
CA SER A 137 -5.79 -4.47 2.06
C SER A 137 -4.33 -4.08 2.19
N ASP A 138 -3.60 -4.76 3.06
CA ASP A 138 -2.22 -4.43 3.37
C ASP A 138 -1.26 -5.05 2.34
N GLU A 139 -1.62 -6.17 1.70
CA GLU A 139 -0.95 -6.69 0.51
C GLU A 139 -1.07 -5.72 -0.68
N LEU A 140 -2.29 -5.22 -0.93
CA LEU A 140 -2.53 -4.22 -1.98
C LEU A 140 -1.70 -2.95 -1.73
N LEU A 141 -1.67 -2.47 -0.48
CA LEU A 141 -0.86 -1.32 -0.09
C LEU A 141 0.63 -1.58 -0.33
N ALA A 142 1.15 -2.73 0.09
CA ALA A 142 2.56 -3.08 -0.12
C ALA A 142 2.94 -3.12 -1.61
N ASN A 143 2.07 -3.67 -2.47
CA ASN A 143 2.26 -3.68 -3.92
C ASN A 143 2.27 -2.26 -4.51
N ASP A 144 1.34 -1.41 -4.08
CA ASP A 144 1.27 -0.02 -4.53
C ASP A 144 2.53 0.78 -4.13
N ILE A 145 3.01 0.60 -2.90
CA ILE A 145 4.25 1.25 -2.44
C ILE A 145 5.45 0.74 -3.23
N GLU A 146 5.57 -0.56 -3.46
CA GLU A 146 6.64 -1.15 -4.27
C GLU A 146 6.66 -0.55 -5.67
N ARG A 147 5.50 -0.45 -6.32
CA ARG A 147 5.39 0.12 -7.66
C ARG A 147 5.89 1.57 -7.69
N LEU A 148 5.56 2.37 -6.66
CA LEU A 148 6.05 3.74 -6.52
C LEU A 148 7.57 3.80 -6.28
N LEU A 149 8.12 2.90 -5.46
CA LEU A 149 9.56 2.81 -5.24
C LEU A 149 10.32 2.39 -6.50
N VAL A 150 9.80 1.41 -7.25
CA VAL A 150 10.37 0.99 -8.53
C VAL A 150 10.33 2.13 -9.54
N LEU A 151 9.20 2.86 -9.60
CA LEU A 151 9.08 4.04 -10.46
C LEU A 151 10.10 5.12 -10.07
N ALA A 152 10.23 5.44 -8.79
CA ALA A 152 11.20 6.40 -8.28
C ALA A 152 12.63 5.98 -8.63
N ASN A 153 12.99 4.72 -8.41
CA ASN A 153 14.31 4.17 -8.74
C ASN A 153 14.60 4.22 -10.25
N GLN A 154 13.58 3.96 -11.08
CA GLN A 154 13.71 4.08 -12.53
C GLN A 154 13.95 5.54 -12.96
N GLN A 155 13.25 6.50 -12.36
CA GLN A 155 13.45 7.94 -12.64
C GLN A 155 14.85 8.41 -12.24
N LEU A 156 15.39 7.90 -11.15
CA LEU A 156 16.78 8.15 -10.74
C LEU A 156 17.77 7.56 -11.75
N ARG A 157 17.61 6.29 -12.14
CA ARG A 157 18.58 5.60 -13.01
C ARG A 157 18.54 6.05 -14.47
N LEU A 158 17.37 6.30 -15.03
CA LEU A 158 17.21 6.61 -16.47
C LEU A 158 17.31 8.10 -16.78
N ALA A 159 16.63 8.94 -15.98
CA ALA A 159 16.51 10.37 -16.27
C ALA A 159 17.39 11.24 -15.36
N GLY A 160 17.91 10.66 -14.28
CA GLY A 160 18.47 11.40 -13.16
C GLY A 160 17.53 12.46 -12.58
N ASN A 161 16.22 12.23 -12.75
CA ASN A 161 15.21 13.20 -12.39
C ASN A 161 14.83 13.01 -10.91
N VAL A 162 15.62 13.66 -10.05
CA VAL A 162 15.46 13.63 -8.60
C VAL A 162 14.09 14.18 -8.19
N ASN A 163 13.58 15.22 -8.85
CA ASN A 163 12.26 15.79 -8.54
C ASN A 163 11.13 14.77 -8.77
N ASN A 164 11.14 14.06 -9.90
CA ASN A 164 10.13 13.03 -10.16
C ASN A 164 10.22 11.86 -9.17
N ALA A 165 11.45 11.50 -8.76
CA ALA A 165 11.67 10.47 -7.76
C ALA A 165 11.14 10.90 -6.37
N ILE A 166 11.39 12.16 -5.97
CA ILE A 166 10.86 12.73 -4.73
C ILE A 166 9.32 12.72 -4.75
N VAL A 167 8.68 13.16 -5.84
CA VAL A 167 7.21 13.15 -5.96
C VAL A 167 6.64 11.73 -5.80
N ALA A 168 7.29 10.73 -6.40
CA ALA A 168 6.89 9.33 -6.25
C ALA A 168 7.04 8.83 -4.80
N LEU A 169 8.14 9.20 -4.11
CA LEU A 169 8.38 8.86 -2.72
C LEU A 169 7.45 9.58 -1.74
N GLU A 170 7.13 10.84 -1.99
CA GLU A 170 6.13 11.60 -1.22
C GLU A 170 4.73 11.00 -1.38
N THR A 171 4.40 10.54 -2.60
CA THR A 171 3.15 9.81 -2.85
C THR A 171 3.11 8.50 -2.07
N ALA A 172 4.23 7.76 -2.04
CA ALA A 172 4.35 6.54 -1.25
C ALA A 172 4.20 6.83 0.25
N GLN A 173 4.90 7.83 0.76
CA GLN A 173 4.85 8.28 2.15
C GLN A 173 3.42 8.70 2.56
N ALA A 174 2.73 9.46 1.72
CA ALA A 174 1.36 9.90 1.99
C ALA A 174 0.40 8.72 2.09
N ARG A 175 0.53 7.72 1.22
CA ARG A 175 -0.26 6.48 1.26
C ARG A 175 0.01 5.66 2.53
N LEU A 176 1.28 5.54 2.93
CA LEU A 176 1.68 4.89 4.17
C LEU A 176 1.10 5.61 5.41
N ALA A 177 1.22 6.94 5.45
CA ALA A 177 0.74 7.76 6.56
C ALA A 177 -0.79 7.72 6.67
N GLN A 178 -1.51 7.68 5.53
CA GLN A 178 -2.96 7.57 5.52
C GLN A 178 -3.44 6.19 6.02
N ALA A 179 -2.68 5.13 5.77
CA ALA A 179 -3.00 3.79 6.25
C ALA A 179 -2.73 3.59 7.75
N ASP A 180 -1.76 4.35 8.32
CA ASP A 180 -1.37 4.35 9.74
C ASP A 180 -1.25 2.94 10.35
N ARG A 181 -0.50 2.08 9.67
CA ARG A 181 -0.34 0.67 10.02
C ARG A 181 1.00 0.44 10.72
N PRO A 182 1.03 -0.07 11.98
CA PRO A 182 2.27 -0.28 12.74
C PRO A 182 3.29 -1.17 12.03
N ARG A 183 2.83 -2.18 11.28
CA ARG A 183 3.70 -3.12 10.54
C ARG A 183 4.56 -2.45 9.47
N PHE A 184 4.19 -1.26 9.00
CA PHE A 184 4.93 -0.51 7.98
C PHE A 184 5.85 0.57 8.55
N ALA A 185 5.95 0.70 9.88
CA ALA A 185 6.74 1.77 10.52
C ALA A 185 8.21 1.75 10.08
N SER A 186 8.83 0.56 9.97
CA SER A 186 10.22 0.43 9.50
C SER A 186 10.38 0.89 8.05
N LEU A 187 9.41 0.57 7.18
CA LEU A 187 9.42 1.00 5.78
C LEU A 187 9.25 2.52 5.68
N GLN A 188 8.36 3.10 6.49
CA GLN A 188 8.17 4.54 6.55
C GLN A 188 9.46 5.26 6.94
N GLN A 189 10.21 4.70 7.91
CA GLN A 189 11.51 5.24 8.32
C GLN A 189 12.53 5.18 7.18
N SER A 190 12.62 4.06 6.45
CA SER A 190 13.51 3.93 5.28
C SER A 190 13.16 4.94 4.19
N ILE A 191 11.87 5.09 3.86
CA ILE A 191 11.41 6.05 2.86
C ILE A 191 11.74 7.48 3.29
N ASN A 192 11.52 7.84 4.55
CA ASN A 192 11.88 9.15 5.06
C ASN A 192 13.39 9.43 4.94
N GLY A 193 14.22 8.45 5.30
CA GLY A 193 15.68 8.57 5.17
C GLY A 193 16.15 8.70 3.71
N ASP A 194 15.52 7.99 2.79
CA ASP A 194 15.80 8.11 1.34
C ASP A 194 15.36 9.48 0.80
N LEU A 195 14.21 9.96 1.25
CA LEU A 195 13.66 11.25 0.86
C LEU A 195 14.54 12.41 1.35
N ASP A 196 15.02 12.33 2.60
CA ASP A 196 15.97 13.31 3.15
C ASP A 196 17.31 13.28 2.42
N ARG A 197 17.82 12.08 2.08
CA ARG A 197 19.03 11.95 1.24
C ARG A 197 18.83 12.59 -0.12
N LEU A 198 17.71 12.35 -0.79
CA LEU A 198 17.42 12.92 -2.11
C LEU A 198 17.21 14.43 -2.06
N ARG A 199 16.60 14.98 -1.00
CA ARG A 199 16.50 16.43 -0.79
C ARG A 199 17.86 17.07 -0.46
N GLY A 200 18.72 16.32 0.23
CA GLY A 200 20.09 16.72 0.57
C GLY A 200 21.04 16.72 -0.62
N VAL A 201 20.72 15.96 -1.68
CA VAL A 201 21.36 16.10 -3.00
C VAL A 201 20.88 17.43 -3.57
N ALA A 202 21.61 18.50 -3.22
CA ALA A 202 21.32 19.85 -3.64
C ALA A 202 21.08 19.86 -5.16
N THR A 203 19.85 20.16 -5.55
CA THR A 203 19.45 20.36 -6.93
C THR A 203 20.32 21.50 -7.46
N ILE A 204 21.37 21.17 -8.21
CA ILE A 204 22.14 22.18 -8.93
C ILE A 204 21.13 22.90 -9.79
N ASP A 205 20.81 24.15 -9.44
CA ASP A 205 19.85 24.94 -10.19
C ASP A 205 20.49 25.28 -11.54
N ILE A 206 20.20 24.43 -12.53
CA ILE A 206 20.73 24.50 -13.89
C ILE A 206 20.43 25.89 -14.48
N ALA A 207 19.30 26.51 -14.14
CA ALA A 207 18.96 27.84 -14.64
C ALA A 207 19.84 28.92 -14.01
N SER A 208 20.08 28.84 -12.69
CA SER A 208 21.01 29.76 -12.01
C SER A 208 22.44 29.63 -12.54
N GLN A 209 22.90 28.40 -12.79
CA GLN A 209 24.23 28.13 -13.30
C GLN A 209 24.38 28.54 -14.77
N ALA A 210 23.36 28.30 -15.60
CA ALA A 210 23.29 28.81 -16.97
C ALA A 210 23.40 30.35 -16.99
N GLY A 211 22.68 31.04 -16.10
CA GLY A 211 22.79 32.50 -15.98
C GLY A 211 24.17 32.99 -15.54
N ARG A 212 24.89 32.22 -14.70
CA ARG A 212 26.29 32.49 -14.35
C ARG A 212 27.22 32.31 -15.56
N ILE A 213 27.00 31.27 -16.38
CA ILE A 213 27.76 31.05 -17.64
C ILE A 213 27.51 32.19 -18.64
N ASP A 214 26.26 32.64 -18.81
CA ASP A 214 25.93 33.76 -19.69
C ASP A 214 26.56 35.07 -19.22
N ARG A 215 26.57 35.29 -17.90
CA ARG A 215 27.28 36.44 -17.30
C ARG A 215 28.78 36.34 -17.56
N LEU A 216 29.38 35.15 -17.43
CA LEU A 216 30.78 34.93 -17.75
C LEU A 216 31.07 35.23 -19.23
N ALA A 217 30.23 34.76 -20.16
CA ALA A 217 30.35 35.07 -21.58
C ALA A 217 30.29 36.59 -21.85
N GLY A 218 29.43 37.30 -21.13
CA GLY A 218 29.32 38.77 -21.19
C GLY A 218 30.51 39.52 -20.58
N LEU A 219 31.21 38.94 -19.60
CA LEU A 219 32.45 39.50 -19.06
C LEU A 219 33.64 39.26 -20.00
N ILE A 220 33.73 38.06 -20.59
CA ILE A 220 34.78 37.71 -21.56
C ILE A 220 34.72 38.60 -22.81
N SER A 221 33.50 38.98 -23.25
CA SER A 221 33.35 39.87 -24.41
C SER A 221 33.82 41.31 -24.15
N LYS A 222 33.78 41.76 -22.90
CA LYS A 222 34.21 43.12 -22.48
C LYS A 222 35.66 43.17 -21.99
N ALA A 223 36.19 42.05 -21.53
CA ALA A 223 37.51 41.96 -20.94
C ALA A 223 38.63 42.38 -21.93
N SER A 224 39.60 43.11 -21.39
CA SER A 224 40.78 43.58 -22.11
C SER A 224 41.77 42.42 -22.31
N MET A 225 42.23 42.20 -23.54
CA MET A 225 43.17 41.12 -23.86
C MET A 225 44.63 41.57 -23.64
N LEU A 226 45.49 40.66 -23.19
CA LEU A 226 46.95 40.79 -23.22
C LEU A 226 47.40 40.60 -24.65
N VAL A 227 48.03 41.60 -25.23
CA VAL A 227 48.30 41.64 -26.66
C VAL A 227 49.82 41.51 -26.90
N PRO A 228 50.34 40.30 -27.24
CA PRO A 228 51.64 40.19 -27.95
C PRO A 228 51.69 39.29 -29.20
N ASP A 229 52.42 39.76 -30.23
CA ASP A 229 52.75 39.27 -31.59
C ASP A 229 53.22 37.81 -31.71
N THR A 230 52.66 37.02 -32.65
CA THR A 230 53.41 35.97 -33.40
C THR A 230 52.76 35.47 -34.71
N VAL A 231 51.92 36.23 -35.44
CA VAL A 231 51.42 35.73 -36.75
C VAL A 231 51.21 36.78 -37.85
N ALA A 232 51.51 38.07 -37.63
CA ALA A 232 51.20 39.13 -38.60
C ALA A 232 52.33 39.52 -39.58
N ARG A 233 53.38 38.70 -39.77
CA ARG A 233 54.37 38.96 -40.83
C ARG A 233 54.64 37.75 -41.72
N ALA A 234 53.61 37.32 -42.45
CA ALA A 234 53.82 36.63 -43.73
C ALA A 234 53.18 37.36 -44.94
N GLN A 235 52.40 38.43 -44.73
CA GLN A 235 51.71 39.09 -45.85
C GLN A 235 51.67 40.61 -45.69
N ALA A 236 52.70 41.29 -46.18
CA ALA A 236 52.62 42.66 -46.74
C ALA A 236 53.84 42.93 -47.66
N PRO A 237 53.68 43.75 -48.71
CA PRO A 237 54.30 43.53 -50.01
C PRO A 237 55.66 44.25 -50.16
N ALA A 238 56.69 43.53 -50.58
CA ALA A 238 57.94 44.13 -51.01
C ALA A 238 57.83 44.55 -52.49
N GLN A 239 57.42 45.79 -52.73
CA GLN A 239 57.76 46.50 -53.97
C GLN A 239 59.08 47.23 -53.76
N ASN A 240 60.17 46.68 -54.32
CA ASN A 240 61.29 47.41 -54.92
C ASN A 240 62.18 46.39 -55.68
N ALA A 241 62.31 46.61 -56.99
CA ALA A 241 63.16 45.89 -57.96
C ALA A 241 64.65 45.93 -57.57
N SER A 242 65.57 45.03 -57.91
CA SER A 242 65.78 43.97 -58.93
C SER A 242 67.00 43.10 -58.45
N PRO A 243 67.50 42.05 -59.13
CA PRO A 243 67.07 41.43 -60.39
C PRO A 243 66.59 39.98 -60.20
N ALA A 244 65.85 39.48 -61.19
CA ALA A 244 65.35 38.12 -61.25
C ALA A 244 66.49 37.08 -61.07
N PRO A 245 66.38 36.14 -60.11
CA PRO A 245 67.07 34.87 -60.20
C PRO A 245 66.43 34.09 -61.36
N ALA A 246 67.28 33.57 -62.23
CA ALA A 246 66.91 32.83 -63.43
C ALA A 246 65.81 31.80 -63.15
N ALA A 247 64.80 31.79 -64.03
CA ALA A 247 63.79 30.76 -64.05
C ALA A 247 64.47 29.37 -64.06
N PRO A 248 64.03 28.42 -63.22
CA PRO A 248 64.43 27.03 -63.37
C PRO A 248 64.06 26.58 -64.79
N PRO A 249 64.88 25.72 -65.44
CA PRO A 249 64.67 25.34 -66.83
C PRO A 249 63.27 24.75 -66.99
N ALA A 250 62.48 25.37 -67.88
CA ALA A 250 61.19 24.86 -68.28
C ALA A 250 61.39 23.43 -68.78
N VAL A 251 60.76 22.48 -68.09
CA VAL A 251 60.67 21.11 -68.58
C VAL A 251 59.86 21.18 -69.88
N PRO A 252 60.39 20.75 -71.04
CA PRO A 252 59.69 20.88 -72.30
C PRO A 252 58.38 20.09 -72.25
N ASP A 253 57.27 20.75 -72.59
CA ASP A 253 55.96 20.12 -72.71
C ASP A 253 56.01 19.06 -73.82
N PRO A 254 55.79 17.76 -73.53
CA PRO A 254 55.89 16.69 -74.53
C PRO A 254 54.79 16.77 -75.60
N LYS A 255 53.80 17.66 -75.42
CA LYS A 255 52.73 17.93 -76.40
C LYS A 255 53.19 18.80 -77.58
N ALA A 256 54.33 19.49 -77.47
CA ALA A 256 54.83 20.36 -78.53
C ALA A 256 55.50 19.60 -79.71
N ALA A 257 55.78 18.29 -79.56
CA ALA A 257 56.48 17.49 -80.56
C ALA A 257 55.59 16.48 -81.30
N LEU A 258 54.27 16.53 -81.10
CA LEU A 258 53.29 15.62 -81.73
C LEU A 258 52.60 16.32 -82.92
N PRO A 259 52.37 15.63 -84.06
CA PRO A 259 51.58 16.17 -85.16
C PRO A 259 50.14 16.46 -84.73
N ALA A 260 49.50 17.48 -85.31
CA ALA A 260 48.16 17.95 -84.91
C ALA A 260 47.04 16.90 -84.99
N ASP A 261 47.28 15.80 -85.72
CA ASP A 261 46.34 14.71 -85.96
C ASP A 261 46.68 13.44 -85.13
N ALA A 262 47.49 13.59 -84.09
CA ALA A 262 48.00 12.46 -83.31
C ALA A 262 46.87 11.67 -82.62
N ALA A 263 46.92 10.34 -82.79
CA ALA A 263 46.00 9.42 -82.13
C ALA A 263 46.13 9.52 -80.61
N TRP A 264 45.00 9.54 -79.90
CA TRP A 264 44.90 9.75 -78.45
C TRP A 264 45.82 8.86 -77.60
N TRP A 265 46.12 7.63 -78.05
CA TRP A 265 47.00 6.70 -77.35
C TRP A 265 48.48 7.12 -77.35
N GLN A 266 48.93 7.89 -78.36
CA GLN A 266 50.30 8.41 -78.43
C GLN A 266 50.50 9.56 -77.45
N VAL A 267 49.48 10.41 -77.32
CA VAL A 267 49.45 11.50 -76.33
C VAL A 267 49.51 10.94 -74.91
N TRP A 268 48.77 9.87 -74.64
CA TRP A 268 48.72 9.25 -73.32
C TRP A 268 50.04 8.55 -72.92
N ARG A 269 50.74 7.91 -73.87
CA ARG A 269 52.05 7.30 -73.61
C ARG A 269 53.15 8.34 -73.32
N ALA A 270 53.12 9.49 -73.97
CA ALA A 270 54.08 10.58 -73.73
C ALA A 270 53.86 11.24 -72.34
N GLU A 271 52.61 11.30 -71.88
CA GLU A 271 52.24 11.81 -70.56
C GLU A 271 52.80 10.92 -69.42
N ILE A 272 52.75 9.59 -69.57
CA ILE A 272 53.24 8.64 -68.54
C ILE A 272 54.78 8.55 -68.50
N ALA A 273 55.44 8.57 -69.65
CA ALA A 273 56.90 8.47 -69.72
C ALA A 273 57.64 9.65 -69.05
N SER A 274 56.97 10.79 -68.91
CA SER A 274 57.53 12.03 -68.34
C SER A 274 57.27 12.20 -66.84
N TRP A 275 56.63 11.23 -66.18
CA TRP A 275 56.32 11.27 -64.75
C TRP A 275 57.54 11.10 -63.82
N PRO A 276 58.54 10.23 -64.09
CA PRO A 276 59.68 10.00 -63.18
C PRO A 276 60.58 11.22 -62.99
N GLY A 277 60.80 12.02 -64.04
CA GLY A 277 61.62 13.23 -63.97
C GLY A 277 60.96 14.40 -63.24
N ARG A 278 59.62 14.39 -63.12
CA ARG A 278 58.83 15.45 -62.47
C ARG A 278 58.62 15.19 -60.97
N ALA A 279 58.55 13.92 -60.54
CA ALA A 279 58.35 13.56 -59.13
C ALA A 279 59.66 13.60 -58.31
N GLY A 280 60.82 13.32 -58.92
CA GLY A 280 62.11 13.26 -58.21
C GLY A 280 62.64 14.61 -57.73
N SER A 281 62.37 15.72 -58.44
CA SER A 281 62.86 17.05 -58.08
C SER A 281 62.01 17.77 -57.02
N ALA A 282 60.74 17.40 -56.90
CA ALA A 282 59.83 17.91 -55.87
C ALA A 282 60.13 17.33 -54.48
N LEU A 283 60.47 16.03 -54.41
CA LEU A 283 60.75 15.35 -53.14
C LEU A 283 62.14 15.68 -52.54
N ALA A 284 63.11 16.07 -53.38
CA ALA A 284 64.45 16.45 -52.91
C ALA A 284 64.50 17.80 -52.18
N HIS A 285 63.53 18.70 -52.44
CA HIS A 285 63.49 20.04 -51.84
C HIS A 285 62.74 20.10 -50.49
N GLU A 286 61.89 19.13 -50.16
CA GLU A 286 61.14 19.13 -48.88
C GLU A 286 61.91 18.49 -47.72
N LEU A 287 62.87 17.59 -47.98
CA LEU A 287 63.60 16.88 -46.92
C LEU A 287 64.81 17.64 -46.37
N GLY A 288 65.27 18.70 -47.05
CA GLY A 288 66.45 19.48 -46.67
C GLY A 288 66.20 20.56 -45.60
N ASP A 289 64.94 20.95 -45.37
CA ASP A 289 64.59 22.11 -44.54
C ASP A 289 64.22 21.74 -43.09
N LEU A 290 64.32 20.46 -42.72
CA LEU A 290 63.82 19.94 -41.43
C LEU A 290 64.82 20.05 -40.26
N ILE A 291 66.01 20.64 -40.44
CA ILE A 291 66.96 20.84 -39.33
C ILE A 291 67.50 22.27 -39.37
N SER A 292 66.79 23.18 -38.69
CA SER A 292 67.32 24.48 -38.28
C SER A 292 67.11 24.67 -36.78
N ILE A 293 68.20 24.66 -36.01
CA ILE A 293 68.22 24.98 -34.58
C ILE A 293 68.58 26.46 -34.46
N GLN A 294 67.60 27.30 -34.14
CA GLN A 294 67.84 28.71 -33.84
C GLN A 294 67.32 29.04 -32.45
N ARG A 295 68.27 29.38 -31.57
CA ARG A 295 68.05 29.80 -30.18
C ARG A 295 67.75 31.30 -30.19
N VAL A 296 66.64 31.72 -29.58
CA VAL A 296 66.32 33.15 -29.41
C VAL A 296 65.79 33.40 -28.01
N ASP A 297 66.57 34.19 -27.28
CA ASP A 297 66.24 34.83 -26.01
C ASP A 297 65.22 35.97 -26.24
N ARG A 298 64.21 36.07 -25.35
CA ARG A 298 63.17 37.12 -25.33
C ARG A 298 63.79 38.52 -25.14
N PRO A 299 63.15 39.61 -25.64
CA PRO A 299 62.09 40.29 -24.87
C PRO A 299 60.93 40.90 -25.70
N ASP A 300 59.72 40.48 -25.31
CA ASP A 300 58.39 41.10 -25.25
C ASP A 300 57.98 42.38 -26.04
N ALA A 301 56.73 42.25 -26.51
CA ALA A 301 55.65 43.24 -26.64
C ALA A 301 55.44 43.86 -28.02
N LEU A 302 54.48 43.31 -28.80
CA LEU A 302 53.66 44.03 -29.79
C LEU A 302 52.43 43.20 -30.23
N MET A 303 51.30 43.35 -29.57
CA MET A 303 49.92 43.22 -30.07
C MET A 303 49.47 42.08 -31.06
N LEU A 304 48.82 41.01 -30.57
CA LEU A 304 47.69 40.29 -31.25
C LEU A 304 46.91 41.22 -32.19
N SER A 305 46.68 40.78 -33.43
CA SER A 305 45.78 41.51 -34.34
C SER A 305 44.35 41.49 -33.80
N ALA A 306 43.56 42.55 -34.06
CA ALA A 306 42.15 42.64 -33.64
C ALA A 306 41.30 41.43 -34.09
N GLU A 307 41.72 40.76 -35.16
CA GLU A 307 41.11 39.53 -35.66
C GLU A 307 41.39 38.31 -34.77
N GLN A 308 42.60 38.18 -34.22
CA GLN A 308 42.96 37.10 -33.30
C GLN A 308 42.26 37.21 -31.96
N SER A 309 42.04 38.44 -31.46
CA SER A 309 41.24 38.66 -30.25
C SER A 309 39.79 38.19 -30.42
N GLU A 310 39.18 38.42 -31.60
CA GLU A 310 37.82 37.96 -31.86
C GLU A 310 37.74 36.44 -32.01
N GLN A 311 38.77 35.80 -32.60
CA GLN A 311 38.85 34.34 -32.69
C GLN A 311 38.96 33.67 -31.30
N VAL A 312 39.80 34.21 -30.40
CA VAL A 312 39.93 33.68 -29.04
C VAL A 312 38.63 33.85 -28.25
N ARG A 313 37.96 35.01 -28.37
CA ARG A 313 36.64 35.22 -27.76
C ARG A 313 35.58 34.29 -28.31
N ALA A 314 35.57 34.04 -29.62
CA ALA A 314 34.66 33.09 -30.25
C ALA A 314 34.90 31.66 -29.76
N ALA A 315 36.16 31.23 -29.67
CA ALA A 315 36.54 29.93 -29.11
C ALA A 315 36.08 29.78 -27.65
N LEU A 316 36.27 30.80 -26.82
CA LEU A 316 35.80 30.78 -25.43
C LEU A 316 34.28 30.69 -25.33
N ARG A 317 33.54 31.43 -26.17
CA ARG A 317 32.09 31.35 -26.22
C ARG A 317 31.61 29.95 -26.60
N GLN A 318 32.27 29.32 -27.58
CA GLN A 318 31.97 27.95 -27.97
C GLN A 318 32.21 26.98 -26.80
N ARG A 319 33.34 27.11 -26.09
CA ARG A 319 33.65 26.28 -24.91
C ARG A 319 32.63 26.46 -23.79
N LEU A 320 32.17 27.69 -23.52
CA LEU A 320 31.11 27.93 -22.55
C LEU A 320 29.78 27.29 -22.94
N MET A 321 29.44 27.28 -24.23
CA MET A 321 28.27 26.58 -24.74
C MET A 321 28.43 25.05 -24.59
N THR A 322 29.63 24.53 -24.85
CA THR A 322 29.96 23.11 -24.58
C THR A 322 29.86 22.78 -23.10
N ALA A 323 30.33 23.66 -22.21
CA ALA A 323 30.19 23.50 -20.76
C ALA A 323 28.71 23.51 -20.32
N GLN A 324 27.89 24.40 -20.89
CA GLN A 324 26.45 24.44 -20.63
C GLN A 324 25.77 23.13 -21.08
N LEU A 325 26.11 22.61 -22.26
CA LEU A 325 25.62 21.31 -22.73
C LEU A 325 26.12 20.16 -21.84
N ALA A 326 27.39 20.18 -21.42
CA ALA A 326 27.96 19.18 -20.54
C ALA A 326 27.27 19.16 -19.18
N MET A 327 26.91 20.31 -18.63
CA MET A 327 26.10 20.41 -17.42
C MET A 327 24.71 19.78 -17.62
N LEU A 328 24.03 20.13 -18.72
CA LEU A 328 22.70 19.58 -19.03
C LEU A 328 22.73 18.05 -19.21
N MET A 329 23.80 17.54 -19.83
CA MET A 329 24.01 16.12 -20.04
C MET A 329 24.70 15.41 -18.84
N ARG A 330 24.98 16.13 -17.74
CA ARG A 330 25.67 15.64 -16.53
C ARG A 330 27.01 14.96 -16.83
N GLN A 331 27.85 15.61 -17.62
CA GLN A 331 29.18 15.14 -17.99
C GLN A 331 30.26 15.91 -17.23
N PRO A 332 30.58 15.54 -15.97
CA PRO A 332 31.51 16.30 -15.11
C PRO A 332 32.91 16.43 -15.68
N GLN A 333 33.37 15.42 -16.42
CA GLN A 333 34.69 15.43 -17.05
C GLN A 333 34.79 16.52 -18.12
N ILE A 334 33.75 16.68 -18.95
CA ILE A 334 33.74 17.72 -20.00
C ILE A 334 33.57 19.10 -19.35
N TRP A 335 32.68 19.24 -18.36
CA TRP A 335 32.50 20.48 -17.60
C TRP A 335 33.80 21.01 -17.01
N ASN A 336 34.52 20.17 -16.25
CA ASN A 336 35.77 20.56 -15.62
C ASN A 336 36.82 20.92 -16.66
N ASN A 337 36.98 20.09 -17.71
CA ASN A 337 37.94 20.36 -18.78
C ASN A 337 37.64 21.67 -19.51
N GLU A 338 36.39 21.95 -19.88
CA GLU A 338 36.05 23.19 -20.59
C GLU A 338 36.23 24.43 -19.71
N LEU A 339 35.86 24.37 -18.43
CA LEU A 339 36.08 25.49 -17.51
C LEU A 339 37.56 25.72 -17.17
N ASP A 340 38.35 24.66 -17.00
CA ASP A 340 39.80 24.78 -16.82
C ASP A 340 40.45 25.43 -18.05
N ASN A 341 40.03 25.04 -19.25
CA ASN A 341 40.49 25.68 -20.50
C ASN A 341 40.10 27.16 -20.55
N VAL A 342 38.89 27.53 -20.09
CA VAL A 342 38.45 28.93 -20.00
C VAL A 342 39.29 29.71 -18.99
N VAL A 343 39.54 29.16 -17.80
CA VAL A 343 40.39 29.76 -16.76
C VAL A 343 41.83 29.95 -17.26
N GLN A 344 42.41 28.93 -17.90
CA GLN A 344 43.76 29.01 -18.47
C GLN A 344 43.86 30.05 -19.59
N ALA A 345 42.88 30.10 -20.49
CA ALA A 345 42.83 31.09 -21.56
C ALA A 345 42.66 32.51 -21.02
N LEU A 346 41.82 32.71 -19.99
CA LEU A 346 41.71 34.00 -19.30
C LEU A 346 43.03 34.46 -18.69
N ARG A 347 43.78 33.56 -18.05
CA ARG A 347 45.08 33.87 -17.46
C ARG A 347 46.17 34.14 -18.51
N THR A 348 46.09 33.49 -19.68
CA THR A 348 47.12 33.55 -20.72
C THR A 348 46.91 34.72 -21.67
N TYR A 349 45.67 34.97 -22.10
CA TYR A 349 45.34 35.92 -23.17
C TYR A 349 44.65 37.19 -22.67
N PHE A 350 44.27 37.32 -21.40
CA PHE A 350 43.55 38.51 -20.89
C PHE A 350 44.29 39.26 -19.78
N ASP A 351 44.24 40.59 -19.82
CA ASP A 351 44.94 41.45 -18.86
C ASP A 351 44.40 41.26 -17.44
N ALA A 352 45.23 40.65 -16.59
CA ALA A 352 44.94 40.38 -15.19
C ALA A 352 44.72 41.64 -14.34
N ARG A 353 45.08 42.84 -14.84
CA ARG A 353 44.84 44.11 -14.16
C ARG A 353 43.46 44.70 -14.44
N SER A 354 42.77 44.23 -15.49
CA SER A 354 41.41 44.68 -15.83
C SER A 354 40.38 44.17 -14.82
N THR A 355 39.47 45.04 -14.39
CA THR A 355 38.37 44.68 -13.48
C THR A 355 37.47 43.59 -14.06
N ASP A 356 37.21 43.64 -15.37
CA ASP A 356 36.34 42.68 -16.06
C ASP A 356 37.01 41.31 -16.18
N THR A 357 38.32 41.27 -16.46
CA THR A 357 39.10 40.02 -16.47
C THR A 357 39.15 39.38 -15.09
N GLN A 358 39.35 40.18 -14.03
CA GLN A 358 39.34 39.66 -12.65
C GLN A 358 37.96 39.13 -12.25
N ALA A 359 36.88 39.83 -12.63
CA ALA A 359 35.52 39.36 -12.39
C ALA A 359 35.22 38.07 -13.17
N ALA A 360 35.63 37.99 -14.44
CA ALA A 360 35.48 36.80 -15.27
C ALA A 360 36.26 35.61 -14.68
N LEU A 361 37.51 35.83 -14.28
CA LEU A 361 38.37 34.80 -13.70
C LEU A 361 37.78 34.25 -12.40
N ARG A 362 37.36 35.13 -11.48
CA ARG A 362 36.69 34.70 -10.24
C ARG A 362 35.43 33.89 -10.51
N LEU A 363 34.59 34.35 -11.43
CA LEU A 363 33.35 33.63 -11.77
C LEU A 363 33.63 32.28 -12.44
N ALA A 364 34.65 32.20 -13.30
CA ALA A 364 35.06 30.96 -13.95
C ALA A 364 35.65 29.96 -12.94
N GLU A 365 36.48 30.42 -12.00
CA GLU A 365 37.04 29.59 -10.92
C GLU A 365 35.95 29.07 -9.97
N ASP A 366 35.00 29.92 -9.60
CA ASP A 366 33.85 29.56 -8.76
C ASP A 366 32.91 28.56 -9.48
N LEU A 367 32.73 28.71 -10.80
CA LEU A 367 32.04 27.71 -11.62
C LEU A 367 32.82 26.39 -11.72
N ALA A 368 34.14 26.43 -11.85
CA ALA A 368 34.99 25.23 -11.94
C ALA A 368 35.01 24.43 -10.62
N GLN A 369 34.82 25.11 -9.49
CA GLN A 369 34.66 24.46 -8.17
C GLN A 369 33.25 23.87 -7.95
N THR A 370 32.29 24.20 -8.82
CA THR A 370 30.93 23.64 -8.72
C THR A 370 30.94 22.20 -9.20
N ASP A 371 30.76 21.25 -8.27
CA ASP A 371 30.67 19.84 -8.61
C ASP A 371 29.32 19.51 -9.26
N ILE A 372 29.34 19.20 -10.55
CA ILE A 372 28.16 18.75 -11.29
C ILE A 372 27.96 17.22 -11.24
N ALA A 373 28.86 16.48 -10.59
CA ALA A 373 28.77 15.02 -10.44
C ALA A 373 27.76 14.67 -9.33
N VAL A 374 26.49 14.61 -9.69
CA VAL A 374 25.47 14.08 -8.79
C VAL A 374 25.65 12.55 -8.69
N ARG A 375 26.29 12.06 -7.61
CA ARG A 375 26.12 10.67 -7.18
C ARG A 375 24.70 10.53 -6.66
N MET A 376 23.82 10.02 -7.52
CA MET A 376 22.43 9.78 -7.13
C MET A 376 22.40 8.71 -6.04
N PRO A 377 21.81 9.00 -4.87
CA PRO A 377 21.48 7.98 -3.89
C PRO A 377 20.58 6.94 -4.55
N ASP A 378 20.85 5.67 -4.27
CA ASP A 378 19.91 4.62 -4.62
C ASP A 378 18.84 4.48 -3.52
N LEU A 379 17.75 3.79 -3.87
CA LEU A 379 16.63 3.50 -2.96
C LEU A 379 16.74 2.10 -2.36
N SER A 380 17.96 1.60 -2.17
CA SER A 380 18.18 0.20 -1.75
C SER A 380 17.55 -0.09 -0.39
N ASP A 381 17.60 0.87 0.54
CA ASP A 381 17.06 0.71 1.89
C ASP A 381 15.52 0.60 1.88
N SER A 382 14.83 1.45 1.11
CA SER A 382 13.37 1.35 0.95
C SER A 382 12.94 0.10 0.19
N LEU A 383 13.66 -0.28 -0.88
CA LEU A 383 13.36 -1.49 -1.65
C LEU A 383 13.60 -2.77 -0.82
N ALA A 384 14.68 -2.81 -0.03
CA ALA A 384 14.94 -3.89 0.92
C ALA A 384 13.87 -3.94 2.01
N GLY A 385 13.42 -2.78 2.50
CA GLY A 385 12.33 -2.68 3.49
C GLY A 385 11.03 -3.29 2.98
N VAL A 386 10.64 -3.02 1.73
CA VAL A 386 9.45 -3.65 1.11
C VAL A 386 9.65 -5.14 0.91
N ALA A 387 10.83 -5.58 0.45
CA ALA A 387 11.13 -6.99 0.26
C ALA A 387 11.07 -7.77 1.59
N ALA A 388 11.60 -7.19 2.68
CA ALA A 388 11.54 -7.77 4.02
C ALA A 388 10.10 -7.83 4.54
N LEU A 389 9.29 -6.80 4.30
CA LEU A 389 7.87 -6.80 4.65
C LEU A 389 7.11 -7.92 3.92
N ARG A 390 7.42 -8.16 2.64
CA ARG A 390 6.83 -9.26 1.88
C ARG A 390 7.27 -10.61 2.44
N ALA A 391 8.56 -10.81 2.71
CA ALA A 391 9.03 -12.07 3.30
C ALA A 391 8.31 -12.37 4.63
N ALA A 392 8.14 -11.36 5.48
CA ALA A 392 7.44 -11.50 6.76
C ALA A 392 5.93 -11.73 6.63
N GLY A 393 5.30 -11.25 5.55
CA GLY A 393 3.85 -11.37 5.31
C GLY A 393 3.40 -12.64 4.59
N PHE A 394 4.30 -13.32 3.86
CA PHE A 394 3.97 -14.45 2.98
C PHE A 394 4.40 -15.83 3.51
N ASP A 395 5.28 -15.91 4.52
CA ASP A 395 5.74 -17.19 5.11
C ASP A 395 4.78 -17.79 6.17
N ALA A 396 3.75 -17.04 6.61
CA ALA A 396 2.86 -17.49 7.69
C ALA A 396 1.75 -18.44 7.22
N THR A 397 1.41 -18.45 5.94
CA THR A 397 0.26 -19.20 5.40
C THR A 397 0.62 -20.60 4.90
N ASP A 398 1.90 -20.90 4.69
CA ASP A 398 2.36 -22.12 4.00
C ASP A 398 2.90 -23.21 4.95
N LYS A 399 2.75 -23.02 6.28
CA LYS A 399 3.27 -23.95 7.30
C LYS A 399 2.22 -24.57 8.22
N GLN A 400 0.94 -24.52 7.84
CA GLN A 400 -0.14 -25.22 8.55
C GLN A 400 -0.88 -26.14 7.60
N ASP A 401 -0.20 -27.19 7.16
CA ASP A 401 -0.82 -28.44 6.67
C ASP A 401 -0.36 -29.61 7.54
#